data_AF-A0A849D5W4-F1
#
_entry.id   AF-A0A849D5W4-F1
#
_cell.length_a   1.000
_cell.length_b   1.000
_cell.length_c   1.000
_cell.angle_alpha   90.00
_cell.angle_beta   90.00
_cell.angle_gamma   90.00
#
_symmetry.space_group_name_H-M   'P 1'
#
loop_
_entity.id
_entity.type
_entity.pdbx_description
1 polymer ?
#
loop_
_entity_poly.entity_id
_entity_poly.type
_entity_poly.pdbx_seq_one_letter_code
_entity_poly.pdbx_strand_id
1 'polypeptide(L)'
;MGELNVKKLSASSDRIEYIAQLVGDIEALDRMLKEGMFEKSPLHVGAEQEFCLVNEVWNPTNKADEVLAEINDDHFTNELTRYNLEINLDPQVLEGTCFSKLHQDLNRLLQKAKEAAAKHGNKVIL
;
A
#
# COMPACT_ATOMS: atom_id res chain seq x y z
N MET A 1 5.05 -3.54 1.90
CA MET A 1 4.32 -3.16 3.13
C MET A 1 5.08 -3.66 4.36
N GLY A 2 5.16 -2.86 5.43
CA GLY A 2 6.00 -3.15 6.60
C GLY A 2 5.53 -4.35 7.44
N GLU A 3 6.42 -4.87 8.28
CA GLU A 3 6.07 -5.96 9.21
C GLU A 3 5.18 -5.46 10.36
N LEU A 4 4.04 -6.12 10.59
CA LEU A 4 3.11 -5.83 11.70
C LEU A 4 3.58 -6.44 13.04
N ASN A 5 4.89 -6.37 13.32
CA ASN A 5 5.49 -6.84 14.57
C ASN A 5 5.38 -5.76 15.66
N VAL A 6 4.18 -5.61 16.24
CA VAL A 6 3.87 -4.51 17.19
C VAL A 6 3.99 -4.90 18.66
N LYS A 7 4.65 -4.07 19.46
CA LYS A 7 4.69 -4.17 20.94
C LYS A 7 3.74 -3.14 21.56
N LYS A 8 2.89 -3.57 22.50
CA LYS A 8 2.03 -2.65 23.26
C LYS A 8 2.87 -1.86 24.27
N LEU A 9 2.83 -0.53 24.19
CA LEU A 9 3.51 0.36 25.14
C LEU A 9 2.67 0.49 26.41
N SER A 10 2.98 -0.33 27.42
CA SER A 10 2.17 -0.40 28.64
C SER A 10 2.77 0.40 29.80
N ALA A 11 4.10 0.42 29.90
CA ALA A 11 4.82 1.12 30.96
C ALA A 11 5.29 2.50 30.52
N SER A 12 5.61 3.37 31.50
CA SER A 12 6.25 4.66 31.23
C SER A 12 7.65 4.49 30.63
N SER A 13 8.39 3.45 31.00
CA SER A 13 9.70 3.13 30.41
C SER A 13 9.60 2.80 28.92
N ASP A 14 8.58 2.02 28.51
CA ASP A 14 8.34 1.68 27.10
C ASP A 14 8.14 2.95 26.25
N ARG A 15 7.42 3.94 26.80
CA ARG A 15 7.17 5.22 26.12
C ARG A 15 8.43 6.07 26.01
N ILE A 16 9.25 6.10 27.07
CA ILE A 16 10.53 6.84 27.05
C ILE A 16 11.47 6.24 25.99
N GLU A 17 11.59 4.91 25.96
CA GLU A 17 12.40 4.19 24.97
C GLU A 17 11.90 4.47 23.54
N TYR A 18 10.60 4.38 23.31
CA TYR A 18 10.00 4.70 22.01
C TYR A 18 10.30 6.14 21.57
N ILE A 19 10.14 7.12 22.47
CA ILE A 19 10.44 8.53 22.16
C ILE A 19 11.92 8.70 21.83
N ALA A 20 12.82 8.06 22.58
CA ALA A 20 14.25 8.13 22.31
C ALA A 20 14.60 7.58 20.92
N GLN A 21 14.02 6.44 20.52
CA GLN A 21 14.21 5.87 19.18
C GLN A 21 13.66 6.81 18.09
N LEU A 22 12.45 7.34 18.29
CA LEU A 22 11.82 8.26 17.33
C LEU A 22 12.66 9.51 17.11
N VAL A 23 13.21 10.09 18.18
CA VAL A 23 14.12 11.25 18.08
C VAL A 23 15.39 10.85 17.33
N GLY A 24 15.98 9.69 17.62
CA GLY A 24 17.15 9.18 16.91
C GLY A 24 16.91 8.98 15.41
N ASP A 25 15.75 8.47 15.01
CA ASP A 25 15.38 8.31 13.60
C ASP A 25 15.26 9.66 12.88
N ILE A 26 14.71 10.68 13.56
CA ILE A 26 14.63 12.05 13.03
C ILE A 26 16.02 12.68 12.87
N GLU A 27 16.92 12.49 13.85
CA GLU A 27 18.30 12.97 13.78
C GLU A 27 19.08 12.29 12.65
N ALA A 28 18.87 10.98 12.47
CA ALA A 28 19.46 10.23 11.36
C ALA A 28 18.97 10.77 10.01
N LEU A 29 17.66 11.01 9.86
CA LEU A 29 17.08 11.60 8.65
C LEU A 29 17.66 12.99 8.35
N ASP A 30 17.74 13.88 9.35
CA ASP A 30 18.32 15.23 9.21
C ASP A 30 19.79 15.16 8.75
N ARG A 31 20.56 14.23 9.33
CA ARG A 31 21.94 13.98 8.91
C ARG A 31 22.02 13.48 7.46
N MET A 32 21.20 12.51 7.08
CA MET A 32 21.16 11.97 5.71
C MET A 32 20.82 13.06 4.67
N LEU A 33 19.91 13.97 5.01
CA LEU A 33 19.57 15.13 4.17
C LEU A 33 20.75 16.10 4.03
N LYS A 34 21.41 16.47 5.14
CA LYS A 34 22.56 17.37 5.15
C LYS A 34 23.78 16.80 4.42
N GLU A 35 24.03 15.50 4.57
CA GLU A 35 25.13 14.79 3.93
C GLU A 35 24.81 14.40 2.47
N GLY A 36 23.58 14.61 2.00
CA GLY A 36 23.18 14.32 0.62
C GLY A 36 23.19 12.83 0.31
N MET A 37 22.80 11.99 1.27
CA MET A 37 22.86 10.52 1.18
C MET A 37 21.76 9.91 0.29
N PHE A 38 20.82 10.71 -0.22
CA PHE A 38 19.76 10.26 -1.12
C PHE A 38 20.12 10.48 -2.59
N GLU A 39 19.82 9.48 -3.42
CA GLU A 39 19.95 9.60 -4.87
C GLU A 39 18.98 10.67 -5.41
N LYS A 40 19.50 11.54 -6.28
CA LYS A 40 18.72 12.65 -6.89
C LYS A 40 18.25 12.33 -8.31
N SER A 41 18.84 11.31 -8.94
CA SER A 41 18.57 10.92 -10.32
C SER A 41 19.04 9.48 -10.54
N PRO A 42 18.31 8.68 -11.35
CA PRO A 42 17.07 9.05 -12.02
C PRO A 42 15.89 9.15 -11.04
N LEU A 43 14.97 10.08 -11.30
CA LEU A 43 13.73 10.18 -10.52
C LEU A 43 12.84 8.98 -10.84
N HIS A 44 12.13 8.48 -9.83
CA HIS A 44 11.16 7.40 -10.00
C HIS A 44 9.78 7.89 -9.55
N VAL A 45 8.74 7.24 -10.07
CA VAL A 45 7.35 7.41 -9.67
C VAL A 45 6.74 6.05 -9.36
N GLY A 46 6.11 5.94 -8.21
CA GLY A 46 5.20 4.85 -7.87
C GLY A 46 3.80 5.40 -7.68
N ALA A 47 2.80 4.54 -7.66
CA ALA A 47 1.42 4.91 -7.35
C ALA A 47 0.75 3.82 -6.54
N GLU A 48 -0.14 4.24 -5.64
CA GLU A 48 -1.02 3.39 -4.87
C GLU A 48 -2.47 3.68 -5.30
N GLN A 49 -3.28 2.64 -5.43
CA GLN A 49 -4.72 2.77 -5.70
C GLN A 49 -5.51 1.94 -4.70
N GLU A 50 -6.20 2.61 -3.80
CA GLU A 50 -7.23 2.00 -2.97
C GLU A 50 -8.54 1.83 -3.75
N PHE A 51 -9.26 0.74 -3.48
CA PHE A 51 -10.58 0.49 -4.05
C PHE A 51 -11.47 -0.25 -3.04
N CYS A 52 -12.78 -0.10 -3.17
CA CYS A 52 -13.74 -0.76 -2.27
C CYS A 52 -14.41 -1.97 -2.94
N LEU A 53 -14.77 -2.95 -2.11
CA LEU A 53 -15.58 -4.10 -2.47
C LEU A 53 -17.04 -3.88 -2.05
N VAL A 54 -17.95 -4.12 -2.98
CA VAL A 54 -19.40 -4.04 -2.75
C VAL A 54 -20.11 -5.27 -3.30
N ASN A 55 -21.25 -5.63 -2.74
CA ASN A 55 -22.05 -6.75 -3.24
C ASN A 55 -22.93 -6.33 -4.44
N GLU A 56 -23.74 -7.26 -4.94
CA GLU A 56 -24.66 -7.02 -6.05
C GLU A 56 -25.65 -5.88 -5.83
N VAL A 57 -26.00 -5.57 -4.58
CA VAL A 57 -26.89 -4.46 -4.20
C VAL A 57 -26.15 -3.20 -3.74
N TRP A 58 -24.83 -3.11 -4.01
CA TRP A 58 -23.96 -1.96 -3.74
C TRP A 58 -23.70 -1.65 -2.26
N ASN A 59 -23.89 -2.62 -1.37
CA ASN A 59 -23.47 -2.49 0.03
C ASN A 59 -22.00 -2.92 0.19
N PRO A 60 -21.22 -2.27 1.08
CA PRO A 60 -19.86 -2.68 1.41
C PRO A 60 -19.80 -4.14 1.88
N THR A 61 -18.74 -4.85 1.55
CA THR A 61 -18.58 -6.27 1.93
C THR A 61 -17.29 -6.54 2.68
N ASN A 62 -17.34 -7.46 3.63
CA ASN A 62 -16.18 -7.82 4.46
C ASN A 62 -15.31 -8.92 3.83
N LYS A 63 -15.25 -8.95 2.49
CA LYS A 63 -14.66 -10.02 1.68
C LYS A 63 -13.24 -9.73 1.20
N ALA A 64 -12.60 -8.69 1.76
CA ALA A 64 -11.24 -8.29 1.41
C ALA A 64 -10.24 -9.44 1.50
N ASP A 65 -10.23 -10.19 2.62
CA ASP A 65 -9.29 -11.29 2.85
C ASP A 65 -9.48 -12.43 1.84
N GLU A 66 -10.73 -12.82 1.54
CA GLU A 66 -11.01 -13.86 0.55
C GLU A 66 -10.61 -13.42 -0.85
N VAL A 67 -10.89 -12.17 -1.21
CA VAL A 67 -10.49 -11.61 -2.52
C VAL A 67 -8.97 -11.52 -2.65
N LEU A 68 -8.25 -11.11 -1.59
CA LEU A 68 -6.78 -11.12 -1.60
C LEU A 68 -6.20 -12.51 -1.77
N ALA A 69 -6.73 -13.50 -1.04
CA ALA A 69 -6.29 -14.89 -1.17
C ALA A 69 -6.53 -15.44 -2.58
N GLU A 70 -7.62 -15.05 -3.25
CA GLU A 70 -7.91 -15.41 -4.64
C GLU A 70 -7.00 -14.68 -5.64
N ILE A 71 -6.67 -13.41 -5.40
CA ILE A 71 -5.75 -12.62 -6.23
C ILE A 71 -4.33 -13.20 -6.17
N ASN A 72 -3.86 -13.56 -4.98
CA ASN A 72 -2.54 -14.14 -4.68
C ASN A 72 -1.39 -13.43 -5.42
N ASP A 73 -1.20 -12.15 -5.11
CA ASP A 73 -0.26 -11.26 -5.78
C ASP A 73 0.22 -10.17 -4.83
N ASP A 74 1.53 -9.99 -4.73
CA ASP A 74 2.18 -9.11 -3.76
C ASP A 74 1.92 -7.61 -4.03
N HIS A 75 1.38 -7.26 -5.20
CA HIS A 75 0.92 -5.91 -5.49
C HIS A 75 -0.34 -5.54 -4.69
N PHE A 76 -1.02 -6.50 -4.07
CA PHE A 76 -2.26 -6.27 -3.35
C PHE A 76 -2.08 -6.44 -1.86
N THR A 77 -2.69 -5.54 -1.09
CA THR A 77 -2.65 -5.58 0.36
C THR A 77 -3.99 -5.16 0.95
N ASN A 78 -4.21 -5.58 2.19
CA ASN A 78 -5.31 -5.08 3.00
C ASN A 78 -5.06 -3.62 3.38
N GLU A 79 -6.15 -2.91 3.54
CA GLU A 79 -6.20 -1.61 4.18
C GLU A 79 -6.83 -1.72 5.59
N LEU A 80 -6.96 -0.58 6.28
CA LEU A 80 -7.49 -0.56 7.65
C LEU A 80 -8.91 -1.16 7.77
N THR A 81 -9.73 -1.04 6.72
CA THR A 81 -11.11 -1.56 6.75
C THR A 81 -11.23 -2.92 6.08
N ARG A 82 -12.29 -3.66 6.40
CA ARG A 82 -12.52 -5.00 5.84
C ARG A 82 -13.09 -5.01 4.42
N TYR A 83 -13.33 -3.84 3.83
CA TYR A 83 -13.99 -3.68 2.54
C TYR A 83 -13.18 -2.89 1.53
N ASN A 84 -12.00 -2.35 1.89
CA ASN A 84 -11.08 -1.74 0.95
C ASN A 84 -9.80 -2.56 0.83
N LEU A 85 -9.23 -2.51 -0.37
CA LEU A 85 -7.97 -3.14 -0.74
C LEU A 85 -7.14 -2.10 -1.47
N GLU A 86 -5.83 -2.27 -1.43
CA GLU A 86 -4.89 -1.37 -2.11
C GLU A 86 -4.07 -2.13 -3.15
N ILE A 87 -3.83 -1.46 -4.29
CA ILE A 87 -2.87 -1.85 -5.31
C ILE A 87 -1.63 -0.98 -5.15
N ASN A 88 -0.48 -1.60 -4.85
CA ASN A 88 0.84 -0.98 -4.88
C ASN A 88 1.47 -1.25 -6.24
N LEU A 89 1.70 -0.22 -7.06
CA LEU A 89 2.35 -0.38 -8.36
C LEU A 89 3.88 -0.34 -8.23
N ASP A 90 4.54 -1.12 -9.09
CA ASP A 90 6.00 -1.07 -9.22
C ASP A 90 6.50 0.34 -9.55
N PRO A 91 7.56 0.83 -8.89
CA PRO A 91 8.16 2.11 -9.21
C PRO A 91 8.75 2.09 -10.62
N GLN A 92 8.51 3.15 -11.39
CA GLN A 92 9.05 3.33 -12.73
C GLN A 92 9.92 4.58 -12.78
N VAL A 93 10.97 4.56 -13.61
CA VAL A 93 11.74 5.78 -13.89
C VAL A 93 10.79 6.84 -14.47
N LEU A 94 10.83 8.05 -13.91
CA LEU A 94 10.00 9.19 -14.30
C LEU A 94 10.54 9.81 -15.59
N GLU A 95 10.36 9.11 -16.70
CA GLU A 95 10.76 9.56 -18.04
C GLU A 95 9.87 8.98 -19.14
N GLY A 96 9.94 9.58 -20.34
CA GLY A 96 9.28 9.07 -21.54
C GLY A 96 7.79 8.79 -21.35
N THR A 97 7.41 7.51 -21.48
CA THR A 97 6.02 7.04 -21.43
C THR A 97 5.63 6.41 -20.08
N CYS A 98 6.33 6.74 -18.99
CA CYS A 98 6.11 6.14 -17.66
C CYS A 98 4.63 6.20 -17.22
N PHE A 99 3.94 7.33 -17.37
CA PHE A 99 2.52 7.43 -16.99
C PHE A 99 1.60 6.54 -17.81
N SER A 100 1.89 6.31 -19.09
CA SER A 100 1.11 5.39 -19.91
C SER A 100 1.31 3.95 -19.48
N LYS A 101 2.55 3.57 -19.10
CA LYS A 101 2.86 2.24 -18.56
C LYS A 101 2.19 2.04 -17.20
N LEU A 102 2.34 3.00 -16.29
CA LEU A 102 1.69 3.01 -14.98
C LEU A 102 0.16 2.85 -15.11
N HIS A 103 -0.47 3.57 -16.04
CA HIS A 103 -1.90 3.42 -16.31
C HIS A 103 -2.27 2.02 -16.85
N GLN A 104 -1.45 1.44 -17.72
CA GLN A 104 -1.67 0.08 -18.23
C GLN A 104 -1.55 -0.97 -17.12
N ASP A 105 -0.53 -0.84 -16.26
CA ASP A 105 -0.33 -1.72 -15.11
C ASP A 105 -1.48 -1.60 -14.12
N LEU A 106 -1.93 -0.38 -13.81
CA LEU A 106 -3.09 -0.16 -12.95
C LEU A 106 -4.34 -0.83 -13.51
N ASN A 107 -4.64 -0.65 -14.80
CA ASN A 107 -5.81 -1.26 -15.43
C ASN A 107 -5.74 -2.79 -15.41
N ARG A 108 -4.57 -3.37 -15.64
CA ARG A 108 -4.34 -4.82 -15.56
C ARG A 108 -4.59 -5.34 -14.15
N LEU A 109 -4.07 -4.66 -13.13
CA LEU A 109 -4.26 -5.04 -11.72
C LEU A 109 -5.72 -4.86 -11.27
N LEU A 110 -6.37 -3.76 -11.64
CA LEU A 110 -7.80 -3.57 -11.38
C LEU A 110 -8.67 -4.63 -12.06
N GLN A 111 -8.32 -5.06 -13.26
CA GLN A 111 -9.03 -6.14 -13.94
C GLN A 111 -8.87 -7.46 -13.19
N LYS A 112 -7.66 -7.79 -12.73
CA LYS A 112 -7.41 -8.95 -11.87
C LYS A 112 -8.24 -8.90 -10.59
N ALA A 113 -8.32 -7.74 -9.93
CA ALA A 113 -9.14 -7.55 -8.74
C ALA A 113 -10.63 -7.76 -9.01
N LYS A 114 -11.15 -7.22 -10.13
CA LYS A 114 -12.55 -7.40 -10.55
C LYS A 114 -12.89 -8.87 -10.77
N GLU A 115 -12.02 -9.62 -11.44
CA GLU A 115 -12.22 -11.04 -11.71
C GLU A 115 -12.22 -11.87 -10.42
N ALA A 116 -11.30 -11.59 -9.49
CA ALA A 116 -11.28 -12.23 -8.19
C ALA A 116 -12.52 -11.88 -7.35
N ALA A 117 -12.87 -10.58 -7.26
CA ALA A 117 -14.04 -10.10 -6.54
C ALA A 117 -15.33 -10.78 -7.03
N ALA A 118 -15.49 -10.93 -8.35
CA ALA A 118 -16.66 -11.55 -8.97
C ALA A 118 -16.85 -13.01 -8.53
N LYS A 119 -15.78 -13.79 -8.33
CA LYS A 119 -15.85 -15.17 -7.82
C LYS A 119 -16.43 -15.26 -6.40
N HIS A 120 -16.37 -14.17 -5.65
CA HIS A 120 -16.93 -14.04 -4.30
C HIS A 120 -18.24 -13.24 -4.25
N GLY A 121 -18.85 -12.94 -5.40
CA GLY A 121 -20.11 -12.17 -5.48
C GLY A 121 -19.93 -10.68 -5.15
N ASN A 122 -18.73 -10.14 -5.42
CA ASN A 122 -18.39 -8.74 -5.18
C ASN A 122 -18.04 -8.00 -6.47
N LYS A 123 -18.16 -6.68 -6.42
CA LYS A 123 -17.75 -5.72 -7.44
C LYS A 123 -16.70 -4.79 -6.83
N VAL A 124 -15.79 -4.33 -7.68
CA VAL A 124 -14.81 -3.29 -7.34
C VAL A 124 -15.38 -1.93 -7.71
N ILE A 125 -15.29 -0.97 -6.79
CA ILE A 125 -15.56 0.45 -7.03
C ILE A 125 -14.34 1.29 -6.68
N LEU A 126 -14.15 2.37 -7.44
CA LEU A 126 -13.12 3.40 -7.24
C LEU A 126 -13.78 4.67 -6.70
#